data_AF-A0A319AII8-F1
#
_entry.id   AF-A0A319AII8-F1
#
_cell.length_a   1.000
_cell.length_b   1.000
_cell.length_c   1.000
_cell.angle_alpha   90.00
_cell.angle_beta   90.00
_cell.angle_gamma   90.00
#
_symmetry.space_group_name_H-M   'P 1'
#
loop_
_entity.id
_entity.type
_entity.pdbx_description
1 polymer ?
#
loop_
_entity_poly.entity_id
_entity_poly.type
_entity_poly.pdbx_seq_one_letter_code
_entity_poly.pdbx_strand_id
1 'polypeptide(L)'
;MIPPINNRGDNARVLMAEIHMFISRVGSNVYLAKQALSLGLDRYIRNNSSQGRWVPPTPLRYTMGAIIGAAFEDRGWDLVELRRLMVALGVA
;
A
#
# COMPACT_ATOMS: atom_id res chain seq x y z
N MET A 1 -19.27 -34.31 17.27
CA MET A 1 -19.20 -32.87 17.61
C MET A 1 -18.01 -32.29 16.85
N ILE A 2 -18.27 -31.66 15.70
CA ILE A 2 -17.24 -31.05 14.86
C ILE A 2 -16.96 -29.66 15.46
N PRO A 3 -15.71 -29.30 15.79
CA PRO A 3 -15.43 -27.99 16.36
C PRO A 3 -15.74 -26.88 15.33
N PRO A 4 -16.25 -25.71 15.76
CA PRO A 4 -16.53 -24.61 14.87
C PRO A 4 -15.21 -24.10 14.26
N ILE A 5 -15.17 -24.00 12.93
CA ILE A 5 -14.05 -23.42 12.19
C ILE A 5 -13.96 -21.93 12.57
N ASN A 6 -12.84 -21.53 13.15
CA ASN A 6 -12.59 -20.15 13.57
C ASN A 6 -12.29 -19.28 12.35
N ASN A 7 -13.33 -18.88 11.62
CA ASN A 7 -13.26 -18.10 10.38
C ASN A 7 -12.48 -16.77 10.51
N ARG A 8 -12.30 -16.22 11.72
CA ARG A 8 -11.56 -14.96 11.91
C ARG A 8 -10.05 -15.11 11.78
N GLY A 9 -9.49 -16.24 12.24
CA GLY A 9 -8.05 -16.50 12.19
C GLY A 9 -7.56 -16.84 10.78
N ASP A 10 -8.38 -17.53 10.00
CA ASP A 10 -8.05 -17.94 8.64
C ASP A 10 -8.15 -16.77 7.66
N ASN A 11 -9.16 -15.90 7.80
CA ASN A 11 -9.28 -14.69 6.99
C ASN A 11 -8.11 -13.73 7.22
N ALA A 12 -7.63 -13.58 8.46
CA ALA A 12 -6.45 -12.76 8.76
C ALA A 12 -5.16 -13.32 8.14
N ARG A 13 -5.01 -14.65 8.10
CA ARG A 13 -3.86 -15.31 7.47
C ARG A 13 -3.89 -15.21 5.95
N VAL A 14 -5.05 -15.40 5.34
CA VAL A 14 -5.25 -15.23 3.89
C VAL A 14 -5.00 -13.79 3.50
N LEU A 15 -5.52 -12.84 4.27
CA LEU A 15 -5.25 -11.41 4.10
C LEU A 15 -3.76 -11.10 4.19
N MET A 16 -3.07 -11.60 5.22
CA MET A 16 -1.63 -11.38 5.36
C MET A 16 -0.84 -12.00 4.22
N ALA A 17 -1.22 -13.18 3.72
CA ALA A 17 -0.59 -13.81 2.58
C ALA A 17 -0.83 -13.03 1.28
N GLU A 18 -2.05 -12.54 1.04
CA GLU A 18 -2.37 -11.68 -0.10
C GLU A 18 -1.64 -10.34 -0.02
N ILE A 19 -1.59 -9.71 1.15
CA ILE A 19 -0.78 -8.50 1.40
C ILE A 19 0.69 -8.79 1.15
N HIS A 20 1.24 -9.91 1.61
CA HIS A 20 2.66 -10.21 1.44
C HIS A 20 3.02 -10.54 -0.01
N MET A 21 2.12 -11.22 -0.72
CA MET A 21 2.26 -11.53 -2.15
C MET A 21 2.11 -10.26 -2.99
N PHE A 22 1.17 -9.39 -2.62
CA PHE A 22 0.99 -8.06 -3.21
C PHE A 22 2.21 -7.18 -2.96
N ILE A 23 2.67 -7.05 -1.71
CA ILE A 23 3.92 -6.36 -1.34
C ILE A 23 5.10 -6.95 -2.09
N SER A 24 5.18 -8.26 -2.34
CA SER A 24 6.28 -8.84 -3.12
C SER A 24 6.18 -8.55 -4.62
N ARG A 25 4.96 -8.51 -5.18
CA ARG A 25 4.72 -8.33 -6.63
C ARG A 25 4.72 -6.86 -7.05
N VAL A 26 4.35 -5.97 -6.13
CA VAL A 26 4.27 -4.51 -6.28
C VAL A 26 5.49 -3.83 -5.67
N GLY A 27 6.04 -4.40 -4.60
CA GLY A 27 7.16 -3.88 -3.83
C GLY A 27 8.52 -4.27 -4.38
N SER A 28 8.67 -4.30 -5.70
CA SER A 28 9.90 -3.70 -6.22
C SER A 28 9.89 -2.27 -5.68
N ASN A 29 10.73 -1.97 -4.68
CA ASN A 29 10.81 -0.64 -4.06
C ASN A 29 10.91 0.48 -5.10
N VAL A 30 11.48 0.15 -6.27
CA VAL A 30 11.59 0.99 -7.46
C VAL A 30 10.24 1.23 -8.14
N TYR A 31 9.39 0.21 -8.28
CA TYR A 31 8.07 0.34 -8.92
C TYR A 31 7.15 1.26 -8.12
N LEU A 32 7.02 1.06 -6.81
CA LEU A 32 6.24 1.93 -5.93
C LEU A 32 6.71 3.38 -5.97
N ALA A 33 8.03 3.60 -5.96
CA ALA A 33 8.59 4.95 -6.05
C ALA A 33 8.30 5.62 -7.41
N LYS A 34 8.43 4.87 -8.52
CA LYS A 34 8.10 5.36 -9.86
C LYS A 34 6.62 5.70 -9.99
N GLN A 35 5.75 4.85 -9.46
CA GLN A 35 4.31 5.08 -9.50
C GLN A 35 3.88 6.25 -8.60
N ALA A 36 4.51 6.40 -7.43
CA ALA A 36 4.31 7.57 -6.59
C ALA A 36 4.71 8.86 -7.30
N LEU A 37 5.83 8.84 -8.02
CA LEU A 37 6.28 9.99 -8.81
C LEU A 37 5.35 10.26 -10.01
N SER A 38 4.86 9.23 -10.71
CA SER A 38 3.95 9.41 -11.85
C SER A 38 2.60 10.01 -11.43
N LEU A 39 2.12 9.70 -10.22
CA LEU A 39 0.95 10.32 -9.60
C LEU A 39 1.23 11.71 -9.02
N GLY A 40 2.50 12.17 -9.06
CA GLY A 40 2.91 13.49 -8.56
C GLY A 40 2.86 13.61 -7.04
N LEU A 41 3.11 12.50 -6.32
CA LEU A 41 3.14 12.46 -4.85
C LEU A 41 4.32 13.23 -4.25
N ASP A 42 5.38 13.44 -5.03
CA ASP A 42 6.54 14.26 -4.66
C ASP A 42 6.15 15.66 -4.19
N ARG A 43 5.09 16.24 -4.76
CA ARG A 43 4.59 17.58 -4.42
C ARG A 43 3.90 17.65 -3.05
N TYR A 44 3.46 16.50 -2.53
CA TYR A 44 2.79 16.40 -1.23
C TYR A 44 3.73 15.90 -0.13
N ILE A 45 4.98 15.57 -0.47
CA ILE A 45 6.00 15.15 0.49
C ILE A 45 6.73 16.38 1.01
N ARG A 46 6.65 16.60 2.32
CA ARG A 46 7.43 17.64 2.98
C ARG A 46 8.89 17.22 3.06
N ASN A 47 9.70 17.76 2.17
CA ASN A 47 11.14 17.48 2.10
C ASN A 47 11.96 18.46 2.94
N ASN A 48 13.20 18.10 3.25
CA ASN A 48 14.16 19.05 3.81
C ASN A 48 14.48 20.13 2.76
N SER A 49 14.37 21.40 3.15
CA SER A 49 14.67 22.55 2.28
C SER A 49 16.05 22.51 1.63
N SER A 50 17.07 21.93 2.28
CA SER A 50 18.42 21.79 1.71
C SER A 50 18.51 20.77 0.57
N GLN A 51 17.53 19.86 0.44
CA GLN A 51 17.42 18.89 -0.65
C GLN A 51 16.62 19.43 -1.85
N GLY A 52 16.12 20.68 -1.74
CA GLY A 52 15.33 21.33 -2.78
C GLY A 52 14.06 20.54 -3.13
N ARG A 53 13.72 20.53 -4.42
CA ARG A 53 12.51 19.85 -4.95
C ARG A 53 12.69 18.35 -5.18
N TRP A 54 13.90 17.81 -4.98
CA TRP A 54 14.16 16.41 -5.25
C TRP A 54 13.74 15.54 -4.08
N VAL A 55 12.75 14.66 -4.28
CA VAL A 55 12.34 13.66 -3.30
C VAL A 55 12.98 12.32 -3.64
N PRO A 56 13.75 11.70 -2.72
CA PRO A 56 14.34 10.39 -2.97
C PRO A 56 13.27 9.30 -3.20
N PRO A 57 13.60 8.21 -3.90
CA PRO A 57 12.69 7.08 -4.12
C PRO A 57 12.14 6.46 -2.81
N THR A 58 12.93 6.49 -1.75
CA THR A 58 12.56 5.90 -0.45
C THR A 58 11.34 6.59 0.19
N PRO A 59 11.32 7.92 0.40
CA PRO A 59 10.12 8.65 0.81
C PRO A 59 8.90 8.44 -0.11
N LEU A 60 9.10 8.42 -1.43
CA LEU A 60 8.02 8.17 -2.40
C LEU A 60 7.36 6.80 -2.17
N ARG A 61 8.17 5.75 -2.01
CA ARG A 61 7.68 4.41 -1.68
C ARG A 61 6.91 4.40 -0.36
N TYR A 62 7.47 4.98 0.69
CA TYR A 62 6.81 4.99 2.01
C TYR A 62 5.49 5.76 1.98
N THR A 63 5.44 6.85 1.24
CA THR A 63 4.22 7.65 1.06
C THR A 63 3.14 6.84 0.36
N MET A 64 3.48 6.11 -0.71
CA MET A 64 2.53 5.22 -1.37
C MET A 64 1.98 4.15 -0.42
N GLY A 65 2.86 3.49 0.34
CA GLY A 65 2.45 2.49 1.32
C GLY A 65 1.56 3.06 2.43
N ALA A 66 1.88 4.27 2.91
CA ALA A 66 1.10 4.95 3.93
C ALA A 66 -0.31 5.33 3.44
N ILE A 67 -0.46 5.80 2.20
CA ILE A 67 -1.77 6.09 1.60
C ILE A 67 -2.63 4.83 1.52
N ILE A 68 -2.04 3.73 1.04
CA ILE A 68 -2.74 2.44 0.93
C ILE A 68 -3.18 1.96 2.32
N GLY A 69 -2.29 2.02 3.31
CA GLY A 69 -2.60 1.62 4.68
C GLY A 69 -3.70 2.47 5.33
N ALA A 70 -3.60 3.80 5.23
CA ALA A 70 -4.59 4.72 5.78
C ALA A 70 -5.97 4.54 5.12
N ALA A 71 -6.02 4.42 3.79
CA ALA A 71 -7.27 4.20 3.09
C ALA A 71 -7.89 2.83 3.40
N PHE A 72 -7.07 1.80 3.66
CA PHE A 72 -7.58 0.50 4.10
C PHE A 72 -8.23 0.58 5.50
N GLU A 73 -7.59 1.32 6.41
CA GLU A 73 -8.12 1.56 7.75
C GLU A 73 -9.42 2.39 7.72
N ASP A 74 -9.45 3.48 6.95
CA ASP A 74 -10.63 4.35 6.77
C ASP A 74 -11.85 3.61 6.20
N ARG A 75 -11.61 2.54 5.44
CA ARG A 75 -12.66 1.71 4.83
C ARG A 75 -13.05 0.50 5.67
N GLY A 76 -12.64 0.46 6.93
CA GLY A 76 -13.01 -0.62 7.84
C GLY A 76 -12.42 -1.97 7.42
N TRP A 77 -11.22 -1.96 6.83
CA TRP A 77 -10.50 -3.15 6.44
C TRP A 77 -11.20 -3.95 5.30
N ASP A 78 -11.94 -3.25 4.44
CA ASP A 78 -12.58 -3.84 3.27
C ASP A 78 -11.57 -4.13 2.14
N LEU A 79 -11.40 -5.41 1.82
CA LEU A 79 -10.48 -5.91 0.80
C LEU A 79 -10.91 -5.58 -0.63
N VAL A 80 -12.21 -5.47 -0.88
CA VAL A 80 -12.74 -5.10 -2.19
C VAL A 80 -12.42 -3.64 -2.48
N GLU A 81 -12.62 -2.76 -1.50
CA GLU A 81 -12.27 -1.35 -1.60
C GLU A 81 -10.74 -1.15 -1.67
N LEU A 82 -9.96 -1.91 -0.91
CA LEU A 82 -8.50 -1.91 -1.01
C LEU A 82 -8.05 -2.28 -2.43
N ARG A 83 -8.62 -3.34 -3.02
CA ARG A 83 -8.29 -3.75 -4.38
C ARG A 83 -8.65 -2.68 -5.40
N ARG A 84 -9.82 -2.04 -5.27
CA ARG A 84 -10.24 -0.93 -6.15
C ARG A 84 -9.27 0.24 -6.07
N LEU A 85 -8.87 0.62 -4.86
CA LEU A 85 -7.85 1.65 -4.62
C LEU A 85 -6.53 1.29 -5.30
N MET A 86 -6.05 0.06 -5.10
CA MET A 86 -4.77 -0.38 -5.65
C MET A 86 -4.78 -0.43 -7.18
N VAL A 87 -5.90 -0.79 -7.80
CA VAL A 87 -6.10 -0.65 -9.26
C VAL A 87 -6.06 0.81 -9.68
N ALA A 88 -6.75 1.70 -8.97
CA ALA A 88 -6.75 3.14 -9.26
C ALA A 88 -5.36 3.78 -9.12
N LEU A 89 -4.57 3.30 -8.16
CA LEU A 89 -3.18 3.71 -7.96
C LEU A 89 -2.21 3.07 -8.97
N GLY A 90 -2.68 2.14 -9.81
CA GLY A 90 -1.88 1.45 -10.80
C GLY A 90 -0.84 0.53 -10.17
N VAL A 91 -1.17 -0.07 -9.02
CA VAL A 91 -0.29 -0.96 -8.26
C VAL A 91 -0.86 -2.37 -8.10
N ALA A 92 -2.03 -2.68 -8.68
CA ALA A 92 -2.63 -4.02 -8.66
C ALA A 92 -2.82 -4.60 -10.06
#